data_AF-A0AAW5TBT4-F1
#
_entry.id   AF-A0AAW5TBT4-F1
#
_cell.length_a   1.000
_cell.length_b   1.000
_cell.length_c   1.000
_cell.angle_alpha   90.00
_cell.angle_beta   90.00
_cell.angle_gamma   90.00
#
_symmetry.space_group_name_H-M   'P 1'
#
loop_
_entity.id
_entity.type
_entity.pdbx_description
1 polymer ?
#
loop_
_entity_poly.entity_id
_entity_poly.type
_entity_poly.pdbx_seq_one_letter_code
_entity_poly.pdbx_strand_id
1 'polypeptide(L)'
;MGQAPARALITAAAADLLARLQERHGALMFHQSGGCCDGSSPMCYPDGEFIVGDRDILLAILDVGDGVPVWISGPQFEAWKHTQLVIDVVPGRGGGFSLEAPEGMRFLSRGRAFTDSENEQLADQPPVTGAQYSAGARPADTGSHIVDEAADACPIPVGRAARM
;
A
#
# COMPACT_ATOMS: atom_id res chain seq x y z
N MET A 1 -5.94 -13.35 20.95
CA MET A 1 -4.80 -13.21 20.03
C MET A 1 -5.22 -12.19 18.99
N GLY A 2 -4.50 -11.08 18.90
CA GLY A 2 -4.83 -10.00 17.96
C GLY A 2 -4.48 -10.40 16.53
N GLN A 3 -5.25 -9.90 15.58
CA GLN A 3 -4.99 -10.05 14.15
C GLN A 3 -3.78 -9.20 13.76
N ALA A 4 -2.87 -9.74 12.95
CA ALA A 4 -1.74 -8.96 12.44
C ALA A 4 -2.24 -7.75 11.63
N PRO A 5 -1.57 -6.60 11.72
CA PRO A 5 -1.98 -5.43 10.97
C PRO A 5 -1.76 -5.62 9.47
N ALA A 6 -2.56 -4.96 8.65
CA ALA A 6 -2.30 -4.87 7.21
C ALA A 6 -0.97 -4.14 6.93
N ARG A 7 -0.23 -4.58 5.90
CA ARG A 7 1.03 -3.91 5.51
C ARG A 7 0.82 -2.66 4.66
N ALA A 8 -0.29 -2.59 3.94
CA ALA A 8 -0.70 -1.42 3.18
C ALA A 8 -2.15 -1.06 3.50
N LEU A 9 -2.42 0.25 3.60
CA LEU A 9 -3.72 0.87 3.74
C LEU A 9 -3.92 1.91 2.63
N ILE A 10 -5.14 2.39 2.47
CA ILE A 10 -5.51 3.47 1.55
C ILE A 10 -6.42 4.46 2.26
N THR A 11 -6.26 5.76 2.00
CA THR A 11 -7.19 6.77 2.52
C THR A 11 -8.52 6.73 1.77
N ALA A 12 -9.62 7.16 2.40
CA ALA A 12 -10.93 7.21 1.75
C ALA A 12 -10.90 8.05 0.46
N ALA A 13 -10.21 9.19 0.46
CA ALA A 13 -10.05 10.03 -0.72
C ALA A 13 -9.29 9.32 -1.86
N ALA A 14 -8.26 8.52 -1.53
CA ALA A 14 -7.52 7.74 -2.50
C ALA A 14 -8.35 6.55 -3.01
N ALA A 15 -9.12 5.90 -2.15
CA ALA A 15 -10.04 4.82 -2.51
C ALA A 15 -11.14 5.31 -3.48
N ASP A 16 -11.70 6.50 -3.26
CA ASP A 16 -12.69 7.11 -4.15
C ASP A 16 -12.12 7.36 -5.55
N LEU A 17 -10.88 7.87 -5.63
CA LEU A 17 -10.21 8.05 -6.92
C LEU A 17 -9.94 6.70 -7.58
N LEU A 18 -9.48 5.71 -6.82
CA LEU A 18 -9.19 4.38 -7.32
C LEU A 18 -10.44 3.70 -7.89
N ALA A 19 -11.60 3.83 -7.23
CA ALA A 19 -12.87 3.32 -7.72
C ALA A 19 -13.27 3.96 -9.07
N ARG A 20 -13.12 5.29 -9.21
CA ARG A 20 -13.37 5.97 -10.50
C ARG A 20 -12.42 5.53 -11.61
N LEU A 21 -11.17 5.23 -11.26
CA LEU A 21 -10.22 4.67 -12.22
C LEU A 21 -10.61 3.24 -12.62
N GLN A 22 -11.07 2.41 -11.68
CA GLN A 22 -11.57 1.06 -11.98
C GLN A 22 -12.76 1.08 -12.94
N GLU A 23 -13.70 2.00 -12.77
CA GLU A 23 -14.84 2.17 -13.68
C GLU A 23 -14.40 2.41 -15.14
N ARG A 24 -13.26 3.08 -15.33
CA ARG A 24 -12.73 3.45 -16.66
C ARG A 24 -11.77 2.44 -17.25
N HIS A 25 -10.98 1.78 -16.41
CA HIS A 25 -9.82 0.99 -16.83
C HIS A 25 -9.93 -0.49 -16.46
N GLY A 26 -10.95 -0.89 -15.69
CA GLY A 26 -11.16 -2.26 -15.23
C GLY A 26 -10.35 -2.57 -13.96
N ALA A 27 -9.92 -3.82 -13.82
CA ALA A 27 -9.09 -4.24 -12.69
C ALA A 27 -7.77 -3.45 -12.67
N LEU A 28 -7.36 -3.01 -11.49
CA LEU A 28 -6.17 -2.20 -11.28
C LEU A 28 -5.22 -2.88 -10.30
N MET A 29 -3.97 -2.44 -10.30
CA MET A 29 -2.93 -2.83 -9.35
C MET A 29 -2.08 -1.63 -8.97
N PHE A 30 -1.46 -1.69 -7.80
CA PHE A 30 -0.36 -0.81 -7.42
C PHE A 30 0.96 -1.54 -7.46
N HIS A 31 2.02 -0.83 -7.86
CA HIS A 31 3.39 -1.20 -7.56
C HIS A 31 4.11 -0.04 -6.87
N GLN A 32 4.63 -0.28 -5.66
CA GLN A 32 5.45 0.65 -4.91
C GLN A 32 6.83 0.77 -5.56
N SER A 33 7.06 1.91 -6.20
CA SER A 33 8.33 2.21 -6.85
C SER A 33 9.43 2.58 -5.84
N GLY A 34 10.65 2.10 -6.11
CA GLY A 34 11.87 2.52 -5.43
C GLY A 34 12.45 3.69 -6.20
N GLY A 35 12.45 4.88 -5.61
CA GLY A 35 12.71 6.13 -6.34
C GLY A 35 14.07 6.17 -7.05
N CYS A 36 14.07 6.67 -8.28
CA CYS A 36 15.28 7.16 -8.98
C CYS A 36 15.13 8.66 -9.36
N CYS A 37 13.91 9.15 -9.65
CA CYS A 37 13.68 10.55 -10.06
C CYS A 37 12.50 11.28 -9.37
N ASP A 38 11.42 10.58 -8.96
CA ASP A 38 10.19 11.21 -8.41
C ASP A 38 9.87 10.82 -6.95
N GLY A 39 10.85 10.26 -6.23
CA GLY A 39 10.64 9.66 -4.91
C GLY A 39 9.90 8.31 -4.97
N SER A 40 9.74 7.67 -3.81
CA SER A 40 8.98 6.42 -3.69
C SER A 40 7.49 6.71 -3.81
N SER A 41 6.90 6.46 -4.99
CA SER A 41 5.46 6.67 -5.22
C SER A 41 4.75 5.32 -5.44
N PRO A 42 3.51 5.15 -4.97
CA PRO A 42 2.68 4.02 -5.35
C PRO A 42 2.12 4.31 -6.74
N MET A 43 2.56 3.53 -7.73
CA MET A 43 2.14 3.70 -9.13
C MET A 43 0.94 2.81 -9.42
N CYS A 44 -0.13 3.39 -9.98
CA CYS A 44 -1.37 2.70 -10.31
C CYS A 44 -1.40 2.32 -11.80
N TYR A 45 -1.62 1.04 -12.09
CA TYR A 45 -1.65 0.46 -13.43
C TYR A 45 -2.92 -0.38 -13.62
N PRO A 46 -3.37 -0.63 -14.87
CA PRO A 46 -4.28 -1.74 -15.15
C PRO A 46 -3.65 -3.05 -14.68
N ASP A 47 -4.45 -3.94 -14.11
CA ASP A 47 -3.97 -5.22 -13.59
C ASP A 47 -3.31 -6.04 -14.71
N GLY A 48 -2.12 -6.55 -14.44
CA GLY A 48 -1.30 -7.29 -15.40
C GLY A 48 -0.45 -6.46 -16.37
N GLU A 49 -0.58 -5.13 -16.43
CA GLU A 49 0.30 -4.28 -17.26
C GLU A 49 1.68 -4.06 -16.65
N PHE A 50 1.79 -4.10 -15.33
CA PHE A 50 3.08 -4.17 -14.64
C PHE A 50 3.43 -5.64 -14.38
N ILE A 51 4.60 -6.08 -14.84
CA ILE A 51 5.07 -7.46 -14.63
C ILE A 51 5.52 -7.62 -13.17
N VAL A 52 4.73 -8.34 -12.38
CA VAL A 52 5.09 -8.77 -11.02
C VAL A 52 6.12 -9.89 -11.11
N GLY A 53 7.30 -9.68 -10.53
CA GLY A 53 8.36 -10.67 -10.45
C GLY A 53 8.13 -11.69 -9.34
N ASP A 54 8.78 -12.86 -9.45
CA ASP A 54 8.69 -13.96 -8.47
C ASP A 54 9.02 -13.54 -7.02
N ARG A 55 9.87 -12.52 -6.87
CA ARG A 55 10.34 -11.99 -5.58
C ARG A 55 9.64 -10.70 -5.15
N ASP A 56 8.69 -10.21 -5.94
CA ASP A 56 7.84 -9.11 -5.49
C ASP A 56 6.94 -9.62 -4.37
N ILE A 57 6.62 -8.72 -3.46
CA ILE A 57 5.89 -9.01 -2.24
C ILE A 57 4.53 -8.33 -2.32
N LEU A 58 3.48 -9.10 -2.07
CA LEU A 58 2.12 -8.58 -1.93
C LEU A 58 1.98 -7.98 -0.53
N LEU A 59 1.80 -6.65 -0.46
CA LEU A 59 1.59 -5.94 0.80
C LEU A 59 0.15 -6.04 1.29
N ALA A 60 -0.82 -5.93 0.38
CA ALA A 60 -2.24 -6.05 0.66
C ALA A 60 -3.02 -6.28 -0.63
N ILE A 61 -4.27 -6.71 -0.49
CA ILE A 61 -5.30 -6.56 -1.50
C ILE A 61 -6.29 -5.55 -0.91
N LEU A 62 -6.27 -4.31 -1.39
CA LEU A 62 -7.13 -3.25 -0.89
C LEU A 62 -8.59 -3.59 -1.20
N ASP A 63 -9.48 -3.38 -0.24
CA ASP A 63 -10.93 -3.63 -0.31
C ASP A 63 -11.68 -2.53 -1.09
N VAL A 64 -11.14 -2.14 -2.25
CA VAL A 64 -11.76 -1.20 -3.19
C VAL A 64 -12.21 -1.96 -4.44
N GLY A 65 -13.51 -1.89 -4.75
CA GLY A 65 -14.11 -2.66 -5.84
C GLY A 65 -13.94 -4.17 -5.62
N ASP A 66 -13.48 -4.88 -6.65
CA ASP A 66 -13.22 -6.34 -6.60
C ASP A 66 -11.87 -6.71 -5.97
N GLY A 67 -11.16 -5.73 -5.39
CA GLY A 67 -9.85 -5.90 -4.80
C GLY A 67 -8.72 -5.32 -5.66
N VAL A 68 -7.79 -4.60 -5.04
CA VAL A 68 -6.63 -4.01 -5.74
C VAL A 68 -5.33 -4.46 -5.07
N PRO A 69 -4.52 -5.31 -5.73
CA PRO A 69 -3.27 -5.78 -5.15
C PRO A 69 -2.21 -4.67 -5.12
N VAL A 70 -1.48 -4.58 -4.01
CA VAL A 70 -0.38 -3.64 -3.82
C VAL A 70 0.93 -4.41 -3.73
N TRP A 71 1.78 -4.24 -4.73
CA TRP A 71 3.06 -4.92 -4.82
C TRP A 71 4.23 -4.00 -4.44
N ILE A 72 5.31 -4.61 -3.97
CA ILE A 72 6.60 -3.95 -3.77
C ILE A 72 7.71 -4.93 -4.11
N SER A 73 8.85 -4.46 -4.61
CA SER A 73 9.96 -5.37 -4.89
C SER A 73 10.59 -5.94 -3.61
N GLY A 74 11.09 -7.18 -3.67
CA GLY A 74 11.73 -7.83 -2.53
C GLY A 74 12.81 -6.99 -1.80
N PRO A 75 13.78 -6.37 -2.51
CA PRO A 75 14.77 -5.51 -1.87
C PRO A 75 14.17 -4.27 -1.17
N GLN A 76 13.13 -3.68 -1.74
CA GLN A 76 12.42 -2.57 -1.11
C GLN A 76 11.63 -3.06 0.10
N PHE A 77 10.97 -4.21 0.00
CA PHE A 77 10.28 -4.82 1.14
C PHE A 77 11.24 -5.01 2.32
N GLU A 78 12.43 -5.57 2.11
CA GLU A 78 13.39 -5.75 3.20
C GLU A 78 13.78 -4.44 3.90
N ALA A 79 13.89 -3.35 3.14
CA ALA A 79 14.18 -2.03 3.67
C ALA A 79 12.97 -1.40 4.40
N TRP A 80 11.74 -1.76 4.06
CA TRP A 80 10.51 -1.09 4.53
C TRP A 80 9.56 -1.99 5.35
N LYS A 81 9.89 -3.26 5.58
CA LYS A 81 9.00 -4.26 6.22
C LYS A 81 8.48 -3.93 7.62
N HIS A 82 9.14 -2.98 8.29
CA HIS A 82 8.80 -2.44 9.61
C HIS A 82 7.95 -1.16 9.54
N THR A 83 7.47 -0.80 8.34
CA THR A 83 6.64 0.36 8.07
C THR A 83 5.34 -0.07 7.41
N GLN A 84 4.21 0.38 7.94
CA GLN A 84 2.91 0.34 7.27
C GLN A 84 2.87 1.40 6.19
N LEU A 85 2.58 0.97 4.96
CA LEU A 85 2.36 1.85 3.84
C LEU A 85 0.92 2.38 3.88
N VAL A 86 0.73 3.69 3.71
CA VAL A 86 -0.58 4.30 3.55
C VAL A 86 -0.60 5.04 2.23
N ILE A 87 -1.43 4.55 1.30
CA ILE A 87 -1.62 5.16 -0.01
C ILE A 87 -2.61 6.30 0.15
N ASP A 88 -2.18 7.51 -0.18
CA ASP A 88 -2.98 8.71 -0.12
C ASP A 88 -2.96 9.42 -1.48
N VAL A 89 -3.81 10.44 -1.65
CA VAL A 89 -3.92 11.19 -2.90
C VAL A 89 -3.91 12.69 -2.65
N VAL A 90 -3.23 13.43 -3.51
CA VAL A 90 -3.24 14.90 -3.51
C VAL A 90 -3.36 15.44 -4.94
N PRO A 91 -3.83 16.68 -5.14
CA PRO A 91 -3.69 17.37 -6.41
C PRO A 91 -2.20 17.51 -6.79
N GLY A 92 -1.87 17.26 -8.05
CA GLY A 92 -0.50 17.38 -8.52
C GLY A 92 -0.23 16.55 -9.76
N ARG A 93 0.99 16.69 -10.29
CA ARG A 93 1.45 15.87 -11.41
C ARG A 93 1.89 14.51 -10.88
N GLY A 94 1.09 13.47 -11.13
CA GLY A 94 1.46 12.07 -10.85
C GLY A 94 2.71 11.63 -11.62
N GLY A 95 3.23 10.43 -11.28
CA GLY A 95 4.28 9.80 -12.07
C GLY A 95 3.78 9.59 -13.50
N GLY A 96 4.61 9.87 -14.52
CA GLY A 96 4.17 9.94 -15.92
C GLY A 96 3.52 8.68 -16.50
N PHE A 97 3.58 7.55 -15.78
CA PHE A 97 3.00 6.26 -16.16
C PHE A 97 1.83 5.82 -15.27
N SER A 98 1.44 6.62 -14.27
CA SER A 98 0.37 6.28 -13.33
C SER A 98 -0.99 6.75 -13.85
N LEU A 99 -2.03 5.94 -13.70
CA LEU A 99 -3.36 6.18 -14.30
C LEU A 99 -4.06 7.46 -13.81
N GLU A 100 -3.75 7.96 -12.62
CA GLU A 100 -4.35 9.18 -12.08
C GLU A 100 -3.75 10.47 -12.65
N ALA A 101 -2.58 10.38 -13.29
CA ALA A 101 -1.86 11.56 -13.75
C ALA A 101 -2.68 12.47 -14.70
N PRO A 102 -3.50 11.95 -15.65
CA PRO A 102 -4.39 12.77 -16.47
C PRO A 102 -5.52 13.48 -15.70
N GLU A 103 -5.86 13.01 -14.49
CA GLU A 103 -6.88 13.60 -13.62
C GLU A 103 -6.35 14.80 -12.82
N GLY A 104 -5.07 15.17 -13.00
CA GLY A 104 -4.43 16.22 -12.21
C GLY A 104 -4.20 15.85 -10.74
N MET A 105 -4.22 14.55 -10.45
CA MET A 105 -3.99 13.96 -9.13
C MET A 105 -2.66 13.20 -9.12
N ARG A 106 -2.20 12.88 -7.91
CA ARG A 106 -1.04 12.04 -7.66
C ARG A 106 -1.28 11.16 -6.44
N PHE A 107 -1.09 9.85 -6.59
CA PHE A 107 -0.95 8.97 -5.43
C PHE A 107 0.41 9.16 -4.77
N LEU A 108 0.44 9.05 -3.44
CA LEU A 108 1.66 9.15 -2.65
C LEU A 108 1.65 8.16 -1.49
N SER A 109 2.86 7.77 -1.09
CA SER A 109 3.08 6.86 0.02
C SER A 109 3.35 7.65 1.29
N ARG A 110 2.60 7.37 2.35
CA ARG A 110 2.92 7.77 3.72
C ARG A 110 3.32 6.53 4.51
N GLY A 111 4.13 6.72 5.55
CA GLY A 111 4.66 5.62 6.34
C GLY A 111 4.32 5.78 7.82
N ARG A 112 3.93 4.68 8.45
CA ARG A 112 3.84 4.55 9.90
C ARG A 112 4.72 3.39 10.35
N ALA A 113 5.61 3.61 11.31
CA ALA A 113 6.35 2.50 11.91
C ALA A 113 5.40 1.54 12.63
N PHE A 114 5.55 0.24 12.39
CA PHE A 114 4.87 -0.77 13.22
C PHE A 114 5.42 -0.73 14.65
N THR A 115 4.56 -0.98 15.62
CA THR A 115 4.98 -1.24 17.00
C THR A 115 5.69 -2.59 17.11
N ASP A 116 6.41 -2.83 18.20
CA ASP A 116 7.10 -4.12 18.43
C ASP A 116 6.11 -5.30 18.40
N SER A 117 4.96 -5.16 19.06
CA SER A 117 3.88 -6.16 19.06
C SER A 117 3.33 -6.44 17.65
N GLU A 118 3.20 -5.40 16.82
CA GLU A 118 2.77 -5.55 15.44
C GLU A 118 3.85 -6.23 14.59
N ASN A 119 5.13 -5.91 14.80
CA ASN A 119 6.23 -6.59 14.12
C ASN A 119 6.32 -8.07 14.51
N GLU A 120 6.06 -8.42 15.78
CA GLU A 120 5.98 -9.82 16.24
C GLU A 120 4.86 -10.57 15.52
N GLN A 121 3.65 -9.99 15.46
CA GLN A 121 2.51 -10.59 14.75
C GLN A 121 2.77 -10.76 13.25
N LEU A 122 3.46 -9.79 12.64
CA LEU A 122 3.85 -9.83 11.23
C LEU A 122 4.98 -10.82 10.95
N ALA A 123 5.83 -11.13 11.93
CA ALA A 123 6.88 -12.14 11.80
C ALA A 123 6.31 -13.56 11.72
N ASP A 124 5.19 -13.80 12.41
CA ASP A 124 4.45 -15.06 12.37
C ASP A 124 3.64 -15.24 11.06
N GLN A 125 3.53 -14.18 10.24
CA GLN A 125 2.77 -14.16 8.99
C GLN A 125 3.66 -13.67 7.83
N PRO A 126 4.49 -14.57 7.26
CA PRO A 126 5.32 -14.21 6.13
C PRO A 126 4.44 -13.75 4.96
N PRO A 127 4.83 -12.68 4.25
CA PRO A 127 4.02 -12.15 3.17
C PRO A 127 4.04 -13.08 1.95
N VAL A 128 3.02 -12.98 1.11
CA VAL A 128 2.92 -13.75 -0.13
C VAL A 128 3.85 -13.15 -1.19
N THR A 129 4.69 -13.98 -1.81
CA THR A 129 5.52 -13.57 -2.94
C THR A 129 4.78 -13.65 -4.27
N GLY A 130 5.27 -12.99 -5.31
CA GLY A 130 4.73 -13.08 -6.67
C GLY A 130 4.64 -14.52 -7.18
N ALA A 131 5.68 -15.32 -6.91
CA ALA A 131 5.68 -16.76 -7.26
C ALA A 131 4.61 -17.56 -6.50
N GLN A 132 4.37 -17.26 -5.23
CA GLN A 132 3.33 -17.94 -4.45
C GLN A 132 1.94 -17.51 -4.91
N TYR A 133 1.74 -16.22 -5.19
CA TYR A 133 0.47 -15.68 -5.64
C TYR A 133 0.05 -16.25 -7.00
N SER A 134 1.00 -16.37 -7.93
CA SER A 134 0.77 -17.00 -9.24
C SER A 134 0.48 -18.49 -9.13
N ALA A 135 1.05 -19.17 -8.12
CA ALA A 135 0.71 -20.55 -7.76
C ALA A 135 -0.62 -20.70 -7.00
N GLY A 136 -1.36 -19.60 -6.76
CA GLY A 136 -2.69 -19.61 -6.15
C GLY A 136 -2.74 -19.28 -4.66
N ALA A 137 -1.60 -18.98 -4.02
CA ALA A 137 -1.60 -18.52 -2.63
C ALA A 137 -2.29 -17.15 -2.52
N ARG A 138 -2.96 -16.90 -1.39
CA ARG A 138 -3.61 -15.63 -1.08
C ARG A 138 -3.22 -15.18 0.33
N PRO A 139 -3.11 -13.86 0.59
CA PRO A 139 -2.76 -13.35 1.91
C PRO A 139 -3.88 -13.64 2.91
N ALA A 140 -3.55 -13.60 4.20
CA ALA A 140 -4.56 -13.66 5.25
C ALA A 140 -5.47 -12.42 5.16
N ASP A 141 -6.73 -12.60 5.57
CA ASP A 141 -7.66 -11.47 5.72
C ASP A 141 -7.22 -10.61 6.91
N THR A 142 -6.82 -9.38 6.63
CA THR A 142 -6.38 -8.39 7.62
C THR A 142 -7.46 -7.36 7.96
N GLY A 143 -8.71 -7.56 7.51
CA GLY A 143 -9.82 -6.64 7.70
C GLY A 143 -9.83 -5.54 6.63
N SER A 144 -10.51 -4.43 6.92
CA SER A 144 -10.57 -3.30 5.99
C SER A 144 -9.22 -2.60 5.86
N HIS A 145 -8.91 -2.14 4.66
CA HIS A 145 -7.70 -1.40 4.32
C HIS A 145 -7.96 0.10 4.13
N ILE A 146 -9.21 0.55 4.28
CA ILE A 146 -9.60 1.94 4.11
C ILE A 146 -9.56 2.66 5.45
N VAL A 147 -8.86 3.79 5.51
CA VAL A 147 -8.84 4.72 6.66
C VAL A 147 -9.36 6.10 6.23
N ASP A 148 -9.97 6.85 7.14
CA ASP A 148 -10.54 8.18 6.80
C ASP A 148 -9.42 9.13 6.34
N GLU A 149 -8.39 9.31 7.17
CA GLU A 149 -7.21 10.10 6.86
C GLU A 149 -5.91 9.33 7.13
N ALA A 150 -4.82 9.79 6.52
CA ALA A 150 -3.51 9.20 6.78
C ALA A 150 -3.04 9.33 8.24
N ALA A 151 -3.54 10.34 8.96
CA ALA A 151 -3.26 10.53 10.38
C ALA A 151 -3.88 9.43 11.26
N ASP A 152 -4.97 8.81 10.81
CA ASP A 152 -5.63 7.73 11.56
C ASP A 152 -4.83 6.44 11.52
N ALA A 153 -4.02 6.26 10.48
CA ALA A 153 -3.01 5.21 10.50
C ALA A 153 -1.95 5.51 11.55
N CYS A 154 -1.44 6.75 11.63
CA CYS A 154 -0.32 7.15 12.46
C CYS A 154 -0.76 8.07 13.63
N PRO A 155 -1.23 7.52 14.77
CA PRO A 155 -1.53 8.37 15.92
C PRO A 155 -0.25 9.10 16.35
N ILE A 156 -0.28 10.43 16.35
CA ILE A 156 0.82 11.22 16.89
C ILE A 156 1.01 10.79 18.34
N PRO A 157 2.21 10.34 18.76
CA PRO A 157 2.47 10.07 20.16
C PRO A 157 2.18 11.36 20.93
N VAL A 158 1.16 11.34 21.80
CA VAL A 158 0.91 12.43 22.74
C VAL A 158 2.21 12.67 23.49
N GLY A 159 2.81 13.83 23.23
CA GLY A 159 4.18 14.12 23.61
C GLY A 159 4.42 13.88 25.09
N ARG A 160 5.56 13.26 25.41
CA ARG A 160 6.13 13.24 26.77
C ARG A 160 6.64 14.65 27.10
N ALA A 161 5.73 15.61 27.23
CA ALA A 161 6.00 16.98 27.65
C ALA A 161 5.31 17.24 29.00
N ALA A 162 5.80 16.56 30.05
CA ALA A 162 5.62 16.95 31.45
C ALA A 162 6.47 16.02 32.33
N ARG A 163 7.76 16.33 32.46
CA ARG A 163 8.59 16.00 33.63
C ARG A 163 9.91 16.75 33.49
N MET A 164 9.87 18.02 33.85
CA MET A 164 10.93 18.76 34.56
C MET A 164 10.25 19.92 35.28
#